data_AF-A0A2G9PDN5-F1
#
_entry.id   AF-A0A2G9PDN5-F1
#
_cell.length_a   1.000
_cell.length_b   1.000
_cell.length_c   1.000
_cell.angle_alpha   90.00
_cell.angle_beta   90.00
_cell.angle_gamma   90.00
#
_symmetry.space_group_name_H-M   'P 1'
#
loop_
_entity.id
_entity.type
_entity.pdbx_description
1 polymer ?
#
loop_
_entity_poly.entity_id
_entity_poly.type
_entity_poly.pdbx_seq_one_letter_code
_entity_poly.pdbx_strand_id
1 'polypeptide(L)'
;MKSKEVKAIANDLVHLISWKSPLVLLPIQPDKKYEINLLTGKLNVNFKDSITEYLIEKHKWFLNRIKDLNGKLEDFKEALITILIRKEKVTINYKTKKFESERIY
;
A
#
# COMPACT_ATOMS: atom_id res chain seq x y z
N MET A 1 -9.67 -7.20 14.81
CA MET A 1 -10.03 -6.30 13.68
C MET A 1 -11.15 -6.89 12.81
N LYS A 2 -12.11 -6.06 12.40
CA LYS A 2 -13.31 -6.37 11.60
C LYS A 2 -13.06 -6.10 10.11
N SER A 3 -13.81 -6.78 9.22
CA SER A 3 -13.70 -6.59 7.77
C SER A 3 -13.84 -5.13 7.29
N LYS A 4 -14.70 -4.34 7.94
CA LYS A 4 -14.88 -2.91 7.61
C LYS A 4 -13.62 -2.08 7.84
N GLU A 5 -12.81 -2.44 8.85
CA GLU A 5 -11.56 -1.76 9.18
C GLU A 5 -10.49 -2.09 8.15
N VAL A 6 -10.43 -3.35 7.69
CA VAL A 6 -9.52 -3.75 6.59
C VAL A 6 -9.85 -3.04 5.29
N LYS A 7 -11.15 -2.94 4.97
CA LYS A 7 -11.61 -2.16 3.82
C LYS A 7 -11.22 -0.68 3.95
N ALA A 8 -11.37 -0.10 5.14
CA ALA A 8 -10.94 1.27 5.41
C ALA A 8 -9.43 1.43 5.24
N ILE A 9 -8.61 0.50 5.75
CA ILE A 9 -7.16 0.50 5.54
C ILE A 9 -6.79 0.51 4.05
N ALA A 10 -7.42 -0.35 3.23
CA ALA A 10 -7.16 -0.38 1.79
C ALA A 10 -7.47 0.96 1.11
N ASN A 11 -8.60 1.58 1.50
CA ASN A 11 -9.02 2.88 1.01
C ASN A 11 -8.09 4.01 1.48
N ASP A 12 -7.78 4.05 2.77
CA ASP A 12 -6.90 5.04 3.38
C ASP A 12 -5.50 5.00 2.78
N LEU A 13 -5.00 3.80 2.43
CA LEU A 13 -3.72 3.65 1.73
C LEU A 13 -3.74 4.40 0.40
N VAL A 14 -4.72 4.17 -0.49
CA VAL A 14 -4.77 4.91 -1.78
C VAL A 14 -5.09 6.40 -1.61
N HIS A 15 -5.64 6.80 -0.46
CA HIS A 15 -5.95 8.19 -0.11
C HIS A 15 -4.98 8.82 0.89
N LEU A 16 -3.80 8.25 1.10
CA LEU A 16 -2.86 8.75 2.11
C LEU A 16 -2.32 10.15 1.73
N ILE A 17 -2.89 11.20 2.34
CA ILE A 17 -2.55 12.63 2.08
C ILE A 17 -1.23 13.04 2.77
N SER A 18 -0.75 12.26 3.75
CA SER A 18 0.37 12.65 4.63
C SER A 18 1.74 12.73 3.94
N TRP A 19 1.83 12.51 2.63
CA TRP A 19 3.11 12.48 1.93
C TRP A 19 3.35 13.78 1.16
N LYS A 20 4.58 14.32 1.29
CA LYS A 20 4.98 15.67 0.84
C LYS A 20 4.76 15.94 -0.67
N SER A 21 4.55 14.89 -1.47
CA SER A 21 4.28 14.97 -2.90
C SER A 21 3.30 13.86 -3.32
N PRO A 22 2.06 14.15 -3.76
CA PRO A 22 1.17 13.12 -4.32
C PRO A 22 1.83 12.41 -5.51
N LEU A 23 1.39 11.20 -5.83
CA LEU A 23 1.90 10.41 -6.96
C LEU A 23 1.97 11.18 -8.29
N VAL A 24 1.09 12.19 -8.48
CA VAL A 24 1.10 13.16 -9.60
C VAL A 24 2.46 13.86 -9.78
N LEU A 25 3.19 14.09 -8.69
CA LEU A 25 4.45 14.84 -8.67
C LEU A 25 5.69 13.94 -8.74
N LEU A 26 5.52 12.61 -8.74
CA LEU A 26 6.64 11.68 -8.83
C LEU A 26 6.96 11.35 -10.30
N PRO A 27 8.24 11.32 -10.68
CA PRO A 27 8.64 10.84 -12.00
C PRO A 27 8.44 9.32 -12.08
N ILE A 28 7.27 8.90 -12.59
CA ILE A 28 6.94 7.49 -12.78
C ILE A 28 7.31 7.09 -14.22
N GLN A 29 8.18 6.10 -14.35
CA GLN A 29 8.52 5.51 -15.64
C GLN A 29 7.30 4.72 -16.16
N PRO A 30 6.78 5.01 -17.36
CA PRO A 30 5.51 4.48 -17.85
C PRO A 30 5.52 2.95 -18.06
N ASP A 31 6.69 2.38 -18.26
CA ASP A 31 6.95 0.95 -18.45
C ASP A 31 7.26 0.22 -17.13
N LYS A 32 7.35 0.95 -16.02
CA LYS A 32 7.81 0.40 -14.74
C LYS A 32 6.69 0.18 -13.76
N LYS A 33 6.58 -1.07 -13.33
CA LYS A 33 5.67 -1.51 -12.28
C LYS A 33 6.42 -1.49 -10.94
N TYR A 34 5.93 -0.73 -9.98
CA TYR A 34 6.45 -0.73 -8.62
C TYR A 34 5.52 -1.52 -7.71
N GLU A 35 6.07 -2.41 -6.91
CA GLU A 35 5.30 -3.23 -5.99
C GLU A 35 5.99 -3.32 -4.63
N ILE A 36 5.20 -3.21 -3.56
CA ILE A 36 5.65 -3.48 -2.19
C ILE A 36 4.71 -4.47 -1.51
N ASN A 37 5.30 -5.48 -0.87
CA ASN A 37 4.59 -6.30 0.11
C ASN A 37 4.51 -5.54 1.43
N LEU A 38 3.30 -5.15 1.86
CA LEU A 38 3.08 -4.37 3.07
C LEU A 38 3.31 -5.14 4.37
N LEU A 39 3.39 -6.47 4.32
CA LEU A 39 3.71 -7.29 5.49
C LEU A 39 5.22 -7.34 5.73
N THR A 40 6.01 -7.45 4.66
CA THR A 40 7.47 -7.65 4.75
C THR A 40 8.29 -6.41 4.41
N GLY A 41 7.69 -5.40 3.78
CA GLY A 41 8.39 -4.25 3.22
C GLY A 41 9.19 -4.56 1.94
N LYS A 42 9.09 -5.78 1.40
CA LYS A 42 9.87 -6.19 0.23
C LYS A 42 9.35 -5.50 -1.03
N LEU A 43 10.25 -4.79 -1.71
CA LEU A 43 10.02 -4.14 -3.00
C LEU A 43 10.35 -5.09 -4.16
N ASN A 44 9.70 -4.91 -5.31
CA ASN A 44 10.08 -5.58 -6.56
C ASN A 44 11.23 -4.90 -7.32
N VAL A 45 11.70 -3.76 -6.81
CA VAL A 45 12.80 -2.96 -7.37
C VAL A 45 13.92 -2.81 -6.34
N ASN A 46 15.17 -2.78 -6.80
CA ASN A 46 16.37 -2.75 -5.95
C ASN A 46 17.06 -1.37 -5.88
N PHE A 47 16.46 -0.33 -6.47
CA PHE A 47 17.01 1.04 -6.43
C PHE A 47 16.13 1.91 -5.56
N LYS A 48 16.74 2.93 -4.94
CA LYS A 48 16.07 3.90 -4.11
C LYS A 48 15.70 5.13 -4.94
N ASP A 49 14.43 5.45 -4.97
CA ASP A 49 13.83 6.61 -5.65
C ASP A 49 12.66 7.14 -4.81
N SER A 50 12.02 8.19 -5.29
CA SER A 50 10.88 8.79 -4.58
C SER A 50 9.69 7.82 -4.46
N ILE A 51 9.45 6.95 -5.44
CA ILE A 51 8.32 5.99 -5.41
C ILE A 51 8.56 4.89 -4.39
N THR A 52 9.79 4.37 -4.28
CA THR A 52 10.16 3.37 -3.27
C THR A 52 10.11 3.97 -1.88
N GLU A 53 10.55 5.22 -1.67
CA GLU A 53 10.36 5.93 -0.40
C GLU A 53 8.88 6.07 -0.03
N TYR A 54 8.03 6.44 -1.00
CA TYR A 54 6.58 6.50 -0.81
C TYR A 54 5.99 5.16 -0.35
N LEU A 55 6.37 4.08 -1.04
CA LEU A 55 5.90 2.73 -0.74
C LEU A 55 6.36 2.27 0.64
N ILE A 56 7.61 2.57 1.04
CA ILE A 56 8.13 2.26 2.37
C ILE A 56 7.37 3.02 3.47
N GLU A 57 7.04 4.29 3.25
CA GLU A 57 6.21 5.05 4.21
C GLU A 57 4.80 4.47 4.33
N LYS A 58 4.20 4.02 3.22
CA LYS A 58 2.91 3.31 3.25
C LYS A 58 2.98 1.98 3.99
N HIS A 59 4.07 1.25 3.86
CA HIS A 59 4.33 0.04 4.64
C HIS A 59 4.38 0.37 6.15
N LYS A 60 5.13 1.39 6.56
CA LYS A 60 5.19 1.82 7.97
C LYS A 60 3.81 2.24 8.49
N TRP A 61 3.09 3.05 7.71
CA TRP A 61 1.74 3.48 8.06
C TRP A 61 0.81 2.28 8.25
N PHE A 62 0.86 1.30 7.35
CA PHE A 62 0.05 0.09 7.42
C PHE A 62 0.32 -0.73 8.69
N LEU A 63 1.59 -0.96 9.03
CA LEU A 63 1.96 -1.68 10.25
C LEU A 63 1.48 -0.95 11.52
N ASN A 64 1.66 0.37 11.56
CA ASN A 64 1.17 1.19 12.68
C ASN A 64 -0.35 1.12 12.77
N ARG A 65 -1.06 1.22 11.64
CA ARG A 65 -2.51 1.17 11.61
C ARG A 65 -3.07 -0.17 12.09
N ILE A 66 -2.41 -1.28 11.74
CA ILE A 66 -2.77 -2.61 12.26
C ILE A 66 -2.59 -2.65 13.77
N LYS A 67 -1.47 -2.14 14.28
CA LYS A 67 -1.19 -2.08 15.72
C LYS A 67 -2.24 -1.25 16.46
N ASP A 68 -2.58 -0.06 15.96
CA ASP A 68 -3.58 0.84 16.57
C ASP A 68 -4.97 0.20 16.64
N LEU A 69 -5.31 -0.63 15.65
CA LEU A 69 -6.60 -1.33 15.58
C LEU A 69 -6.59 -2.69 16.31
N ASN A 70 -5.52 -3.00 17.05
CA ASN A 70 -5.29 -4.31 17.68
C ASN A 70 -5.50 -5.46 16.69
N GLY A 71 -5.05 -5.27 15.45
CA GLY A 71 -5.05 -6.27 14.39
C GLY A 71 -3.87 -7.21 14.55
N LYS A 72 -4.05 -8.46 14.12
CA LYS A 72 -2.97 -9.44 14.10
C LYS A 72 -2.44 -9.59 12.68
N LEU A 73 -1.12 -9.49 12.51
CA LEU A 73 -0.49 -9.65 11.18
C LEU A 73 -0.70 -11.04 10.59
N GLU A 74 -0.79 -12.08 11.42
CA GLU A 74 -1.08 -13.47 11.00
C GLU A 74 -2.42 -13.63 10.27
N ASP A 75 -3.37 -12.72 10.48
CA ASP A 75 -4.66 -12.75 9.79
C ASP A 75 -4.55 -12.26 8.32
N PHE A 76 -3.42 -11.65 7.95
CA PHE A 76 -3.15 -11.15 6.60
C PHE A 76 -2.30 -12.15 5.84
N LYS A 77 -2.91 -12.82 4.85
CA LYS A 77 -2.19 -13.72 3.94
C LYS A 77 -1.35 -12.95 2.93
N GLU A 78 -1.85 -11.80 2.51
CA GLU A 78 -1.20 -10.94 1.53
C GLU A 78 -1.67 -9.50 1.74
N ALA A 79 -0.75 -8.56 1.61
CA ALA A 79 -1.07 -7.14 1.49
C ALA A 79 -0.05 -6.52 0.54
N LEU A 80 -0.53 -5.99 -0.59
CA LEU A 80 0.30 -5.53 -1.71
C LEU A 80 -0.16 -4.15 -2.16
N ILE A 81 0.79 -3.27 -2.43
CA ILE A 81 0.55 -2.06 -3.25
C ILE A 81 1.26 -2.25 -4.57
N THR A 82 0.54 -2.00 -5.66
CA THR A 82 1.05 -1.97 -7.03
C THR A 82 0.84 -0.58 -7.60
N ILE A 83 1.90 0.03 -8.12
CA ILE A 83 1.86 1.30 -8.85
C ILE A 83 2.29 1.03 -10.28
N LEU A 84 1.46 1.45 -11.22
CA LEU A 84 1.73 1.38 -12.65
C LEU A 84 1.27 2.68 -13.30
N ILE A 85 2.19 3.40 -13.95
CA ILE A 85 1.93 4.69 -14.60
C ILE A 85 1.39 5.73 -13.60
N ARG A 86 0.07 5.90 -13.49
CA ARG A 86 -0.59 6.78 -12.52
C ARG A 86 -1.71 6.07 -11.76
N LYS A 87 -1.72 4.74 -11.85
CA LYS A 87 -2.68 3.90 -11.15
C LYS A 87 -1.98 3.28 -9.95
N GLU A 88 -2.54 3.54 -8.78
CA GLU A 88 -2.21 2.83 -7.57
C GLU A 88 -3.32 1.83 -7.26
N LYS A 89 -2.95 0.59 -6.96
CA LYS A 89 -3.86 -0.46 -6.53
C LYS A 89 -3.35 -1.07 -5.23
N VAL A 90 -4.22 -1.16 -4.24
CA VAL A 90 -3.97 -1.84 -2.97
C VAL A 90 -4.81 -3.11 -2.94
N THR A 91 -4.18 -4.23 -2.64
CA THR A 91 -4.82 -5.54 -2.49
C THR A 91 -4.50 -6.10 -1.11
N ILE A 92 -5.51 -6.45 -0.32
CA ILE A 92 -5.35 -7.04 1.00
C ILE A 92 -6.18 -8.32 1.08
N ASN A 93 -5.51 -9.46 1.26
CA ASN A 93 -6.13 -10.74 1.57
C ASN A 93 -6.10 -10.95 3.09
N TYR A 94 -7.24 -10.74 3.73
CA TYR A 94 -7.43 -10.89 5.17
C TYR A 94 -8.35 -12.08 5.46
N LYS A 95 -7.80 -13.10 6.11
CA LYS A 95 -8.45 -14.40 6.36
C LYS A 95 -8.90 -15.10 5.06
N THR A 96 -10.19 -15.08 4.79
CA THR A 96 -10.83 -15.65 3.59
C THR A 96 -11.41 -14.57 2.67
N LYS A 97 -11.17 -13.28 2.97
CA LYS A 97 -11.73 -12.16 2.23
C LYS A 97 -10.63 -11.34 1.56
N LYS A 98 -10.94 -10.90 0.34
CA LYS A 98 -10.11 -10.00 -0.44
C LYS A 98 -10.70 -8.59 -0.41
N PHE A 99 -9.86 -7.60 -0.17
CA PHE A 99 -10.20 -6.19 -0.20
C PHE A 99 -9.30 -5.50 -1.22
N GLU A 100 -9.90 -4.76 -2.14
CA GLU A 100 -9.19 -4.03 -3.17
C GLU A 100 -9.63 -2.56 -3.16
N SER A 101 -8.69 -1.67 -3.38
CA SER A 101 -8.95 -0.24 -3.58
C SER A 101 -7.96 0.28 -4.60
N GLU A 102 -8.41 1.19 -5.46
CA GLU A 102 -7.58 1.76 -6.51
C GLU A 102 -7.82 3.25 -6.65
N ARG A 103 -6.77 3.95 -7.08
CA ARG A 103 -6.83 5.38 -7.38
C ARG A 103 -6.00 5.68 -8.61
N ILE A 104 -6.56 6.52 -9.47
CA ILE A 104 -5.90 7.06 -10.66
C ILE A 104 -5.58 8.53 -10.39
N TYR A 105 -4.37 8.95 -10.74
CA TYR A 105 -3.80 10.28 -10.50
C TYR A 105 -3.61 11.08 -11.79
#